data_AF-A0A9P0M8F5-F1
#
_entry.id   AF-A0A9P0M8F5-F1
#
_cell.length_a   1.000
_cell.length_b   1.000
_cell.length_c   1.000
_cell.angle_alpha   90.00
_cell.angle_beta   90.00
_cell.angle_gamma   90.00
#
_symmetry.space_group_name_H-M   'P 1'
#
loop_
_entity.id
_entity.type
_entity.pdbx_description
1 polymer ?
#
loop_
_entity_poly.entity_id
_entity_poly.type
_entity_poly.pdbx_seq_one_letter_code
_entity_poly.pdbx_strand_id
1 'polypeptide(L)'
;MSKELDTELLIALIVARPILWDKTSPIYKNRNETKEAWKEVCIEMNSDFHVYSEEEKNKYGKEVVKRWVNIRDAFNKFLKKEKSFKSLVLVPQL
;
A
#
# COMPACT_ATOMS: atom_id res chain seq x y z
N MET A 1 -18.88 13.76 5.28
CA MET A 1 -18.18 12.83 6.18
C MET A 1 -17.05 12.17 5.41
N SER A 2 -15.80 12.41 5.79
CA SER A 2 -14.66 11.72 5.20
C SER A 2 -14.68 10.27 5.71
N LYS A 3 -15.04 9.30 4.87
CA LYS A 3 -14.86 7.88 5.21
C LYS A 3 -13.35 7.68 5.37
N GLU A 4 -12.86 7.55 6.61
CA GLU A 4 -11.47 7.21 6.85
C GLU A 4 -11.20 5.81 6.27
N LEU A 5 -10.14 5.68 5.49
CA LEU A 5 -9.73 4.38 4.95
C LEU A 5 -9.21 3.52 6.09
N ASP A 6 -9.85 2.38 6.34
CA ASP A 6 -9.38 1.38 7.27
C ASP A 6 -7.98 0.91 6.84
N THR A 7 -7.01 1.22 7.69
CA THR A 7 -5.60 0.99 7.38
C THR A 7 -5.23 -0.49 7.56
N GLU A 8 -5.81 -1.17 8.54
CA GLU A 8 -5.54 -2.59 8.79
C GLU A 8 -6.11 -3.45 7.66
N LEU A 9 -7.35 -3.14 7.24
CA LEU A 9 -7.96 -3.78 6.09
C LEU A 9 -7.14 -3.56 4.81
N LEU A 10 -6.71 -2.32 4.56
CA LEU A 10 -5.89 -1.99 3.39
C LEU A 10 -4.58 -2.78 3.38
N ILE A 11 -3.89 -2.89 4.52
CA ILE A 11 -2.65 -3.66 4.64
C ILE A 11 -2.92 -5.13 4.35
N ALA A 12 -3.95 -5.73 4.96
CA ALA A 12 -4.30 -7.13 4.76
C ALA A 12 -4.58 -7.45 3.28
N LEU A 13 -5.38 -6.61 2.61
CA LEU A 13 -5.74 -6.77 1.20
C LEU A 13 -4.55 -6.65 0.24
N ILE A 14 -3.61 -5.74 0.54
CA ILE A 14 -2.41 -5.55 -0.27
C ILE A 14 -1.40 -6.66 -0.02
N VAL A 15 -1.16 -7.06 1.22
CA VAL A 15 -0.23 -8.14 1.56
C VAL A 15 -0.64 -9.45 0.90
N ALA A 16 -1.95 -9.74 0.86
CA ALA A 16 -2.51 -10.89 0.15
C ALA A 16 -2.27 -10.89 -1.37
N ARG A 17 -1.87 -9.75 -1.96
CA ARG A 17 -1.66 -9.55 -3.40
C ARG A 17 -0.22 -9.12 -3.68
N PRO A 18 0.73 -10.07 -3.82
CA PRO A 18 2.15 -9.78 -4.05
C PRO A 18 2.41 -8.87 -5.26
N ILE A 19 1.56 -8.92 -6.29
CA ILE A 19 1.64 -8.03 -7.45
C ILE A 19 1.62 -6.53 -7.11
N LEU A 20 1.05 -6.14 -5.97
CA LEU A 20 0.92 -4.74 -5.56
C LEU A 20 2.15 -4.20 -4.79
N TRP A 21 2.97 -5.07 -4.21
CA TRP A 21 4.03 -4.64 -3.30
C TRP A 21 5.37 -5.37 -3.49
N ASP A 22 5.34 -6.61 -3.95
CA ASP A 22 6.53 -7.43 -4.14
C ASP A 22 7.19 -7.14 -5.50
N LYS A 23 8.23 -6.32 -5.45
CA LYS A 23 9.05 -5.96 -6.62
C LYS A 23 9.87 -7.12 -7.17
N THR A 24 10.02 -8.21 -6.42
CA THR A 24 10.75 -9.41 -6.84
C THR A 24 9.85 -10.36 -7.64
N SER A 25 8.53 -10.18 -7.55
CA SER A 25 7.57 -10.97 -8.30
C SER A 25 7.69 -10.68 -9.81
N PRO A 26 7.76 -11.72 -10.66
CA PRO A 26 7.78 -11.56 -12.12
C PRO A 26 6.50 -10.89 -12.65
N ILE A 27 5.40 -11.01 -11.90
CA ILE A 27 4.07 -10.50 -12.26
C ILE A 27 3.94 -9.00 -11.96
N TYR A 28 4.81 -8.44 -11.11
CA TYR A 28 4.82 -7.01 -10.77
C TYR A 28 4.97 -6.08 -11.99
N LYS A 29 5.53 -6.58 -13.11
CA LYS A 29 5.68 -5.81 -14.36
C LYS A 29 4.40 -5.80 -15.21
N ASN A 30 3.41 -6.66 -14.92
CA ASN A 30 2.16 -6.71 -15.65
C ASN A 30 1.23 -5.58 -15.20
N ARG A 31 1.22 -4.49 -15.99
CA ARG A 31 0.38 -3.31 -15.73
C ARG A 31 -1.11 -3.64 -15.69
N ASN A 32 -1.56 -4.61 -16.49
CA ASN A 32 -2.98 -4.93 -16.56
C ASN A 32 -3.44 -5.65 -15.29
N GLU A 33 -2.69 -6.66 -14.86
CA GLU A 33 -2.97 -7.37 -13.60
C GLU A 33 -2.80 -6.47 -12.38
N THR A 34 -1.85 -5.53 -12.40
CA THR A 34 -1.70 -4.55 -11.31
C THR A 34 -2.95 -3.65 -11.22
N LYS A 35 -3.51 -3.23 -12.36
CA LYS A 35 -4.72 -2.42 -12.40
C LYS A 35 -5.94 -3.19 -11.90
N GLU A 36 -6.10 -4.44 -12.31
CA GLU A 36 -7.15 -5.35 -11.82
C GLU A 36 -7.03 -5.55 -10.31
N ALA A 37 -5.84 -5.85 -9.79
CA ALA A 37 -5.61 -6.03 -8.36
C ALA A 37 -5.97 -4.77 -7.54
N TRP A 38 -5.65 -3.56 -8.03
CA TRP A 38 -6.07 -2.33 -7.36
C TRP A 38 -7.58 -2.12 -7.40
N LYS A 39 -8.24 -2.50 -8.48
CA LYS A 39 -9.70 -2.41 -8.61
C LYS A 39 -10.39 -3.33 -7.60
N GLU A 40 -9.91 -4.56 -7.44
CA GLU A 40 -10.40 -5.48 -6.40
C GLU A 40 -10.23 -4.90 -5.00
N VAL A 41 -9.05 -4.37 -4.67
CA VAL A 41 -8.81 -3.71 -3.39
C VAL A 41 -9.80 -2.57 -3.16
N CYS A 42 -10.08 -1.74 -4.18
CA CYS A 42 -11.05 -0.66 -4.05
C CYS A 42 -12.49 -1.15 -3.81
N ILE A 43 -12.87 -2.27 -4.43
CA ILE A 43 -14.19 -2.91 -4.24
C ILE A 43 -14.31 -3.46 -2.82
N GLU A 44 -13.29 -4.16 -2.33
CA GLU A 44 -13.29 -4.74 -0.98
C GLU A 44 -13.20 -3.68 0.12
N MET A 45 -12.49 -2.57 -0.14
CA MET A 45 -12.38 -1.44 0.79
C MET A 45 -13.68 -0.64 0.93
N ASN A 46 -14.58 -0.69 -0.07
CA ASN A 46 -15.82 0.07 -0.05
C ASN A 46 -16.89 -0.65 -0.87
N SER A 47 -17.85 -1.26 -0.17
CA SER A 47 -18.99 -1.94 -0.77
C SER A 47 -19.77 -1.06 -1.75
N ASP A 48 -19.79 0.27 -1.53
CA ASP A 48 -20.50 1.23 -2.38
C ASP A 48 -19.74 1.58 -3.67
N PHE A 49 -18.52 1.07 -3.86
CA PHE A 49 -17.67 1.38 -5.00
C PHE A 49 -18.32 1.06 -6.35
N HIS A 50 -19.25 0.10 -6.40
CA HIS A 50 -19.97 -0.25 -7.62
C HIS A 50 -20.87 0.89 -8.12
N VAL A 51 -21.44 1.68 -7.19
CA VAL A 51 -22.36 2.80 -7.47
C VAL A 51 -21.63 4.05 -7.95
N TYR A 52 -20.31 4.12 -7.71
CA TYR A 52 -19.51 5.29 -8.06
C TYR A 52 -19.43 5.48 -9.57
N SER A 53 -19.50 6.74 -9.99
CA SER A 53 -19.15 7.17 -11.34
C SER A 53 -17.68 6.87 -11.66
N GLU A 54 -17.32 6.89 -12.93
CA GLU A 54 -15.93 6.71 -13.39
C GLU A 54 -14.98 7.70 -12.70
N GLU A 55 -15.40 8.96 -12.54
CA GLU A 55 -14.62 10.01 -11.89
C GLU A 55 -14.42 9.75 -10.39
N GLU A 56 -15.48 9.33 -9.69
CA GLU A 56 -15.42 8.98 -8.28
C GLU A 56 -14.56 7.73 -8.03
N LYS A 57 -14.68 6.71 -8.89
CA LYS A 57 -13.82 5.51 -8.86
C LYS A 57 -12.35 5.89 -9.02
N ASN A 58 -12.05 6.77 -9.98
CA ASN A 58 -10.69 7.26 -10.21
C ASN A 58 -10.16 8.07 -9.01
N LYS A 59 -11.00 8.92 -8.41
CA LYS A 59 -10.62 9.70 -7.22
C LYS A 59 -10.36 8.78 -6.02
N TYR A 60 -11.26 7.86 -5.75
CA TYR A 60 -11.15 6.90 -4.65
C TYR A 60 -9.91 6.01 -4.81
N GLY A 61 -9.67 5.47 -6.00
CA GLY A 61 -8.48 4.67 -6.27
C GLY A 61 -7.18 5.43 -6.02
N LYS A 62 -7.12 6.73 -6.38
CA LYS A 62 -5.96 7.58 -6.08
C LYS A 62 -5.77 7.77 -4.56
N GLU A 63 -6.85 7.91 -3.80
CA GLU A 63 -6.79 8.04 -2.34
C GLU A 63 -6.29 6.75 -1.67
N VAL A 64 -6.78 5.59 -2.11
CA VAL A 64 -6.34 4.27 -1.64
C VAL A 64 -4.84 4.06 -1.90
N VAL A 65 -4.39 4.32 -3.14
CA VAL A 65 -2.97 4.19 -3.50
C VAL A 65 -2.10 5.17 -2.70
N LYS A 66 -2.54 6.42 -2.53
CA LYS A 66 -1.84 7.43 -1.73
C LYS A 66 -1.70 6.96 -0.28
N ARG A 67 -2.76 6.39 0.30
CA ARG A 67 -2.73 5.86 1.68
C ARG A 67 -1.70 4.74 1.81
N TRP A 68 -1.69 3.78 0.89
CA TRP A 68 -0.69 2.71 0.87
C TRP A 68 0.74 3.23 0.76
N VAL A 69 1.01 4.16 -0.15
CA VAL A 69 2.35 4.75 -0.31
C VAL A 69 2.81 5.40 0.99
N ASN A 70 1.94 6.17 1.66
CA ASN A 70 2.27 6.80 2.93
C ASN A 70 2.63 5.77 4.02
N ILE A 71 1.86 4.67 4.14
CA ILE A 71 2.13 3.59 5.09
C ILE A 71 3.50 2.97 4.81
N ARG A 72 3.73 2.59 3.56
CA ARG A 72 4.98 1.95 3.12
C ARG A 72 6.19 2.86 3.35
N ASP A 73 6.06 4.15 3.06
CA ASP A 73 7.14 5.12 3.21
C ASP A 73 7.44 5.39 4.69
N ALA A 74 6.41 5.47 5.54
CA ALA A 74 6.58 5.54 6.99
C ALA A 74 7.31 4.31 7.54
N PHE A 75 6.90 3.11 7.11
CA PHE A 75 7.56 1.85 7.50
C PHE A 75 9.02 1.79 7.02
N ASN A 76 9.28 2.16 5.76
CA ASN A 76 10.65 2.22 5.22
C ASN A 76 11.53 3.22 5.98
N LYS A 77 10.98 4.38 6.39
CA LYS A 77 11.69 5.36 7.21
C LYS A 77 12.03 4.78 8.58
N PHE A 78 11.09 4.06 9.20
CA PHE A 78 11.33 3.35 10.44
C PHE A 78 12.44 2.30 10.30
N LEU A 79 12.39 1.45 9.27
CA LEU A 79 13.42 0.43 9.01
C LEU A 79 14.82 1.04 8.79
N LYS A 80 14.91 2.18 8.08
CA LYS A 80 16.18 2.91 7.90
C LYS A 80 16.71 3.43 9.24
N LYS A 81 15.84 3.97 10.09
CA LYS A 81 16.21 4.45 11.43
C LYS A 81 16.65 3.29 12.32
N GLU A 82 15.97 2.15 12.27
CA GLU A 82 16.34 0.95 13.03
C GLU A 82 17.71 0.41 12.60
N LYS A 83 17.98 0.32 11.28
CA LYS A 83 19.29 -0.09 10.77
C LYS A 83 20.40 0.86 11.22
N SER A 84 20.15 2.17 11.15
CA SER A 84 21.08 3.19 11.64
C SER A 84 21.32 3.06 13.15
N PHE A 85 20.27 2.83 13.94
CA PHE A 85 20.39 2.61 15.38
C PHE A 85 21.22 1.36 15.70
N LYS A 86 20.94 0.23 15.04
CA LYS A 86 21.73 -1.00 15.20
C LYS A 86 23.19 -0.79 14.81
N SER A 87 23.47 -0.03 13.73
CA SER A 87 24.85 0.29 13.36
C SER A 87 25.57 1.19 14.37
N LEU A 88 24.86 2.07 15.09
CA LEU A 88 25.44 2.97 16.10
C LEU A 88 25.71 2.25 17.42
N VAL A 89 24.85 1.32 17.82
CA VAL A 89 24.99 0.57 19.09
C VAL A 89 26.01 -0.57 18.97
N LEU A 90 26.26 -1.06 17.76
CA LEU A 90 27.25 -2.12 17.49
C LEU A 90 28.65 -1.59 17.13
N VAL A 91 28.90 -0.27 17.21
CA VAL A 91 30.28 0.25 17.12
C VAL A 91 30.98 -0.09 18.44
N PRO A 92 32.03 -0.94 18.44
CA PRO A 92 32.82 -1.14 19.64
C PRO A 92 33.40 0.21 20.06
N GLN A 93 33.09 0.66 21.27
CA GLN A 93 33.77 1.79 21.89
C GLN A 93 35.24 1.36 22.09
N LEU A 94 36.10 1.78 21.16
CA LEU A 94 37.55 1.70 21.26
C LEU A 94 38.08 2.97 21.94
#